data_AF-A0A3M1MD55-F1
#
_entry.id   AF-A0A3M1MD55-F1
#
_cell.length_a   1.000
_cell.length_b   1.000
_cell.length_c   1.000
_cell.angle_alpha   90.00
_cell.angle_beta   90.00
_cell.angle_gamma   90.00
#
_symmetry.space_group_name_H-M   'P 1'
#
loop_
_entity.id
_entity.type
_entity.pdbx_description
1 polymer ?
#
loop_
_entity_poly.entity_id
_entity_poly.type
_entity_poly.pdbx_seq_one_letter_code
_entity_poly.pdbx_strand_id
1 'polypeptide(L)'
;QPHIPVSLRQPLMQLPFEPGKTWAYTGGPHTAWGTGQPWAAIDFAPPSTVSGCSLSEEWGVAVADGVVAYVEPGVVELDLDGDGDPRTGWVVFYLHVATKGRAPLGAALKAGDHVGHPSCEGGHTTGTHIHMARRYNGEWILADGVLPFTLGGWVAHFGDAPYRGTLERYGQVVTASEQGASVSLIPAPPPTTPESP
;
A
#
# COMPACT_ATOMS: atom_id res chain seq x y z
N GLN A 1 -10.45 11.79 22.95
CA GLN A 1 -9.07 12.15 22.59
C GLN A 1 -8.48 10.92 21.92
N PRO A 2 -8.07 10.96 20.64
CA PRO A 2 -7.44 9.80 20.03
C PRO A 2 -6.06 9.66 20.67
N HIS A 3 -5.90 8.64 21.51
CA HIS A 3 -4.65 8.33 22.18
C HIS A 3 -3.84 7.42 21.28
N ILE A 4 -3.05 7.99 20.37
CA ILE A 4 -1.97 7.24 19.72
C ILE A 4 -0.86 7.06 20.76
N PRO A 5 -0.54 5.83 21.20
CA PRO A 5 0.51 5.62 22.19
C PRO A 5 1.87 6.03 21.62
N VAL A 6 2.73 6.65 22.45
CA VAL A 6 4.12 6.99 22.05
C VAL A 6 4.92 5.74 21.70
N SER A 7 4.58 4.61 22.32
CA SER A 7 5.17 3.30 22.06
C SER A 7 4.61 2.61 20.82
N LEU A 8 3.67 3.23 20.09
CA LEU A 8 3.07 2.60 18.92
C LEU A 8 4.16 2.29 17.89
N ARG A 9 4.06 1.09 17.34
CA ARG A 9 4.89 0.60 16.24
C ARG A 9 3.97 0.08 15.16
N GLN A 10 4.33 0.39 13.92
CA GLN A 10 3.75 -0.25 12.77
C GLN A 10 4.14 -1.75 12.80
N PRO A 11 3.20 -2.68 12.55
CA PRO A 11 3.52 -4.07 12.28
C PRO A 11 4.48 -4.22 11.11
N LEU A 12 5.23 -5.32 11.07
CA LEU A 12 6.03 -5.64 9.90
C LEU A 12 5.11 -5.79 8.68
N MET A 13 5.43 -5.09 7.62
CA MET A 13 4.70 -5.13 6.36
C MET A 13 5.68 -5.39 5.22
N GLN A 14 5.33 -6.27 4.28
CA GLN A 14 6.08 -6.51 3.05
C GLN A 14 5.67 -5.53 1.94
N LEU A 15 6.30 -5.60 0.76
CA LEU A 15 5.87 -4.82 -0.40
C LEU A 15 4.49 -5.31 -0.89
N PRO A 16 3.66 -4.42 -1.46
CA PRO A 16 2.27 -4.74 -1.83
C PRO A 16 2.13 -5.44 -3.19
N PHE A 17 3.21 -6.04 -3.69
CA PHE A 17 3.25 -6.77 -4.95
C PHE A 17 4.06 -8.05 -4.80
N GLU A 18 3.82 -9.00 -5.71
CA GLU A 18 4.38 -10.34 -5.62
C GLU A 18 5.92 -10.36 -5.59
N PRO A 19 6.53 -11.33 -4.88
CA PRO A 19 7.98 -11.54 -4.90
C PRO A 19 8.54 -11.68 -6.32
N GLY A 20 9.73 -11.15 -6.55
CA GLY A 20 10.41 -11.17 -7.85
C GLY A 20 9.82 -10.21 -8.90
N LYS A 21 8.76 -9.47 -8.60
CA LYS A 21 8.24 -8.40 -9.46
C LYS A 21 8.97 -7.08 -9.22
N THR A 22 8.87 -6.18 -10.18
CA THR A 22 9.33 -4.79 -10.04
C THR A 22 8.16 -3.87 -10.31
N TRP A 23 7.78 -3.05 -9.34
CA TRP A 23 6.73 -2.04 -9.48
C TRP A 23 7.32 -0.65 -9.28
N ALA A 24 6.63 0.37 -9.77
CA ALA A 24 7.02 1.77 -9.64
C ALA A 24 6.38 2.40 -8.40
N TYR A 25 7.16 3.19 -7.66
CA TYR A 25 6.66 4.12 -6.65
C TYR A 25 6.08 5.35 -7.35
N THR A 26 4.78 5.32 -7.64
CA THR A 26 4.16 6.34 -8.50
C THR A 26 3.70 7.57 -7.73
N GLY A 27 3.48 7.43 -6.42
CA GLY A 27 2.98 8.51 -5.56
C GLY A 27 3.70 8.54 -4.22
N GLY A 28 4.44 9.63 -4.00
CA GLY A 28 4.96 10.04 -2.70
C GLY A 28 3.84 10.28 -1.67
N PRO A 29 4.15 10.57 -0.39
CA PRO A 29 3.12 10.87 0.60
C PRO A 29 2.05 11.88 0.12
N HIS A 30 0.78 11.50 0.25
CA HIS A 30 -0.37 12.33 -0.14
C HIS A 30 -1.64 11.92 0.63
N THR A 31 -2.78 12.55 0.34
CA THR A 31 -4.04 12.34 1.08
C THR A 31 -4.47 10.87 1.09
N ALA A 32 -4.89 10.33 2.23
CA ALA A 32 -5.38 8.94 2.32
C ALA A 32 -6.73 8.71 1.61
N TRP A 33 -7.57 9.75 1.55
CA TRP A 33 -8.82 9.75 0.82
C TRP A 33 -9.24 11.21 0.57
N GLY A 34 -10.03 11.46 -0.47
CA GLY A 34 -10.55 12.80 -0.75
C GLY A 34 -9.45 13.77 -1.19
N THR A 35 -9.37 14.93 -0.53
CA THR A 35 -8.42 16.00 -0.88
C THR A 35 -7.78 16.63 0.36
N GLY A 36 -6.52 17.05 0.24
CA GLY A 36 -5.81 17.81 1.27
C GLY A 36 -4.95 16.95 2.21
N GLN A 37 -4.89 17.35 3.48
CA GLN A 37 -4.17 16.64 4.54
C GLN A 37 -5.14 15.76 5.34
N PRO A 38 -4.66 14.72 6.05
CA PRO A 38 -3.25 14.33 6.25
C PRO A 38 -2.63 13.58 5.07
N TRP A 39 -1.31 13.75 4.86
CA TRP A 39 -0.56 12.98 3.86
C TRP A 39 -0.17 11.60 4.44
N ALA A 40 -1.10 10.66 4.31
CA ALA A 40 -1.08 9.34 4.93
C ALA A 40 -1.01 8.17 3.93
N ALA A 41 -1.07 8.47 2.63
CA ALA A 41 -1.02 7.47 1.57
C ALA A 41 0.23 7.53 0.70
N ILE A 42 0.45 6.42 -0.01
CA ILE A 42 1.50 6.19 -0.99
C ILE A 42 0.98 5.28 -2.10
N ASP A 43 1.52 5.40 -3.32
CA ASP A 43 1.04 4.66 -4.49
C ASP A 43 2.12 3.78 -5.13
N PHE A 44 1.70 2.60 -5.59
CA PHE A 44 2.53 1.68 -6.35
C PHE A 44 1.81 1.22 -7.62
N ALA A 45 2.49 1.27 -8.76
CA ALA A 45 1.95 0.82 -10.03
C ALA A 45 2.73 -0.37 -10.61
N PRO A 46 2.04 -1.36 -11.20
CA PRO A 46 2.70 -2.41 -11.96
C PRO A 46 3.34 -1.85 -13.24
N PRO A 47 4.31 -2.57 -13.84
CA PRO A 47 4.80 -2.26 -15.18
C PRO A 47 3.66 -2.24 -16.19
N SER A 48 3.63 -1.22 -17.05
CA SER A 48 2.64 -1.10 -18.11
C SER A 48 3.26 -0.52 -19.37
N THR A 49 2.80 -0.98 -20.53
CA THR A 49 3.10 -0.36 -21.84
C THR A 49 2.04 0.65 -22.26
N VAL A 50 0.96 0.80 -21.47
CA VAL A 50 -0.16 1.70 -21.73
C VAL A 50 -0.20 2.76 -20.63
N SER A 51 -0.25 4.03 -21.03
CA SER A 51 -0.44 5.15 -20.11
C SER A 51 -1.89 5.25 -19.66
N GLY A 52 -2.10 5.67 -18.42
CA GLY A 52 -3.44 5.91 -17.88
C GLY A 52 -4.12 4.63 -17.40
N CYS A 53 -5.45 4.61 -17.47
CA CYS A 53 -6.23 3.51 -16.94
C CYS A 53 -6.25 2.30 -17.89
N SER A 54 -5.76 1.17 -17.41
CA SER A 54 -5.83 -0.13 -18.10
C SER A 54 -5.99 -1.28 -17.10
N LEU A 55 -6.57 -2.39 -17.55
CA LEU A 55 -6.63 -3.59 -16.72
C LEU A 55 -5.21 -4.12 -16.51
N SER A 56 -4.83 -4.33 -15.24
CA SER A 56 -3.59 -5.04 -14.89
C SER A 56 -3.90 -6.50 -14.61
N GLU A 57 -3.10 -7.42 -15.16
CA GLU A 57 -3.11 -8.83 -14.76
C GLU A 57 -2.15 -9.12 -13.59
N GLU A 58 -1.32 -8.14 -13.20
CA GLU A 58 -0.49 -8.23 -11.99
C GLU A 58 -1.34 -8.20 -10.72
N TRP A 59 -0.83 -8.79 -9.64
CA TRP A 59 -1.52 -8.88 -8.36
C TRP A 59 -0.96 -7.91 -7.32
N GLY A 60 -1.85 -7.14 -6.71
CA GLY A 60 -1.60 -6.54 -5.40
C GLY A 60 -1.78 -7.60 -4.31
N VAL A 61 -0.87 -7.62 -3.34
CA VAL A 61 -0.85 -8.62 -2.26
C VAL A 61 -1.04 -7.97 -0.89
N ALA A 62 -1.52 -8.76 0.07
CA ALA A 62 -1.61 -8.37 1.46
C ALA A 62 -0.20 -8.11 2.01
N VAL A 63 0.00 -6.92 2.57
CA VAL A 63 1.31 -6.53 3.12
C VAL A 63 1.59 -7.17 4.48
N ALA A 64 0.58 -7.69 5.15
CA ALA A 64 0.67 -8.37 6.44
C ALA A 64 -0.45 -9.41 6.56
N ASP A 65 -0.39 -10.26 7.58
CA ASP A 65 -1.50 -11.14 7.96
C ASP A 65 -2.68 -10.31 8.46
N GLY A 66 -3.91 -10.70 8.10
CA GLY A 66 -5.11 -10.01 8.56
C GLY A 66 -6.41 -10.60 8.04
N VAL A 67 -7.51 -9.94 8.38
CA VAL A 67 -8.87 -10.26 7.90
C VAL A 67 -9.39 -9.09 7.07
N VAL A 68 -9.98 -9.39 5.90
CA VAL A 68 -10.65 -8.38 5.09
C VAL A 68 -11.90 -7.91 5.83
N ALA A 69 -11.82 -6.75 6.48
CA ALA A 69 -12.87 -6.22 7.35
C ALA A 69 -13.85 -5.27 6.62
N TYR A 70 -13.46 -4.74 5.46
CA TYR A 70 -14.30 -3.87 4.65
C TYR A 70 -14.00 -3.98 3.16
N VAL A 71 -15.05 -3.93 2.33
CA VAL A 71 -14.96 -3.95 0.86
C VAL A 71 -16.03 -3.04 0.27
N GLU A 72 -15.63 -2.20 -0.69
CA GLU A 72 -16.49 -1.39 -1.57
C GLU A 72 -15.89 -1.38 -2.98
N PRO A 73 -16.57 -0.88 -4.04
CA PRO A 73 -15.94 -0.70 -5.35
C PRO A 73 -14.61 0.04 -5.26
N GLY A 74 -13.53 -0.58 -5.74
CA GLY A 74 -12.16 -0.07 -5.61
C GLY A 74 -11.46 -0.27 -4.27
N VAL A 75 -12.17 -0.61 -3.17
CA VAL A 75 -11.63 -0.58 -1.80
C VAL A 75 -11.54 -1.97 -1.19
N VAL A 76 -10.43 -2.22 -0.48
CA VAL A 76 -10.27 -3.32 0.48
C VAL A 76 -9.62 -2.77 1.74
N GLU A 77 -10.14 -3.10 2.92
CA GLU A 77 -9.48 -2.83 4.20
C GLU A 77 -9.11 -4.13 4.89
N LEU A 78 -7.84 -4.25 5.24
CA LEU A 78 -7.27 -5.40 5.92
C LEU A 78 -7.02 -5.04 7.39
N ASP A 79 -7.81 -5.63 8.27
CA ASP A 79 -7.65 -5.57 9.72
C ASP A 79 -6.54 -6.53 10.17
N LEU A 80 -5.54 -6.01 10.88
CA LEU A 80 -4.35 -6.76 11.29
C LEU A 80 -4.44 -7.35 12.70
N ASP A 81 -5.44 -6.99 13.51
CA ASP A 81 -5.66 -7.64 14.80
C ASP A 81 -6.70 -8.77 14.73
N GLY A 82 -7.46 -8.82 13.64
CA GLY A 82 -8.27 -9.96 13.21
C GLY A 82 -9.63 -10.05 13.90
N ASP A 83 -10.06 -8.99 14.59
CA ASP A 83 -11.40 -8.91 15.19
C ASP A 83 -12.50 -8.58 14.17
N GLY A 84 -12.11 -8.18 12.95
CA GLY A 84 -13.01 -7.87 11.84
C GLY A 84 -13.66 -6.48 11.93
N ASP A 85 -13.23 -5.62 12.85
CA ASP A 85 -13.69 -4.25 13.00
C ASP A 85 -12.64 -3.27 12.44
N PRO A 86 -12.89 -2.60 11.29
CA PRO A 86 -11.91 -1.70 10.67
C PRO A 86 -11.68 -0.40 11.47
N ARG A 87 -12.25 -0.27 12.67
CA ARG A 87 -12.11 0.89 13.56
C ARG A 87 -11.17 0.63 14.73
N THR A 88 -10.72 -0.60 14.94
CA THR A 88 -9.79 -1.02 15.99
C THR A 88 -8.45 -1.41 15.38
N GLY A 89 -7.42 -1.48 16.23
CA GLY A 89 -6.12 -2.00 15.84
C GLY A 89 -5.46 -1.24 14.69
N TRP A 90 -4.60 -1.96 13.97
CA TRP A 90 -4.02 -1.49 12.72
C TRP A 90 -4.86 -1.97 11.55
N VAL A 91 -5.18 -1.05 10.64
CA VAL A 91 -5.91 -1.36 9.41
C VAL A 91 -5.15 -0.83 8.22
N VAL A 92 -4.95 -1.65 7.19
CA VAL A 92 -4.35 -1.25 5.91
C VAL A 92 -5.46 -1.03 4.90
N PHE A 93 -5.50 0.17 4.34
CA PHE A 93 -6.46 0.57 3.32
C PHE A 93 -5.82 0.44 1.94
N TYR A 94 -6.46 -0.33 1.06
CA TYR A 94 -6.11 -0.47 -0.36
C TYR A 94 -7.21 0.16 -1.21
N LEU A 95 -6.82 1.00 -2.15
CA LEU A 95 -7.71 1.61 -3.13
C LEU A 95 -7.21 1.33 -4.55
N HIS A 96 -8.14 1.47 -5.51
CA HIS A 96 -7.98 1.13 -6.91
C HIS A 96 -7.81 -0.37 -7.13
N VAL A 97 -8.50 -1.18 -6.31
CA VAL A 97 -8.56 -2.64 -6.47
C VAL A 97 -9.73 -3.03 -7.38
N ALA A 98 -9.44 -3.74 -8.48
CA ALA A 98 -10.44 -4.20 -9.44
C ALA A 98 -11.49 -5.07 -8.75
N THR A 99 -12.77 -4.96 -9.16
CA THR A 99 -13.83 -5.84 -8.65
C THR A 99 -13.55 -7.30 -9.01
N LYS A 100 -12.99 -7.55 -10.20
CA LYS A 100 -12.55 -8.89 -10.61
C LYS A 100 -11.31 -9.30 -9.81
N GLY A 101 -11.37 -10.44 -9.12
CA GLY A 101 -10.24 -10.98 -8.36
C GLY A 101 -10.02 -10.34 -6.99
N ARG A 102 -10.87 -9.40 -6.57
CA ARG A 102 -10.77 -8.80 -5.23
C ARG A 102 -11.02 -9.83 -4.13
N ALA A 103 -10.21 -9.76 -3.08
CA ALA A 103 -10.42 -10.54 -1.87
C ALA A 103 -11.83 -10.23 -1.28
N PRO A 104 -12.63 -11.26 -0.95
CA PRO A 104 -13.97 -11.06 -0.43
C PRO A 104 -13.95 -10.64 1.04
N LEU A 105 -15.02 -9.97 1.48
CA LEU A 105 -15.23 -9.63 2.89
C LEU A 105 -15.15 -10.89 3.78
N GLY A 106 -14.43 -10.79 4.90
CA GLY A 106 -14.19 -11.87 5.85
C GLY A 106 -13.09 -12.86 5.45
N ALA A 107 -12.42 -12.67 4.30
CA ALA A 107 -11.28 -13.49 3.95
C ALA A 107 -10.12 -13.27 4.93
N ALA A 108 -9.56 -14.35 5.47
CA ALA A 108 -8.30 -14.32 6.20
C ALA A 108 -7.15 -14.42 5.20
N LEU A 109 -6.29 -13.41 5.16
CA LEU A 109 -5.15 -13.33 4.26
C LEU A 109 -3.85 -13.45 5.05
N LYS A 110 -2.88 -14.18 4.50
CA LYS A 110 -1.48 -14.14 4.88
C LYS A 110 -0.75 -13.06 4.10
N ALA A 111 0.33 -12.54 4.67
CA ALA A 111 1.23 -11.67 3.93
C ALA A 111 1.66 -12.35 2.61
N GLY A 112 1.40 -11.69 1.48
CA GLY A 112 1.64 -12.25 0.14
C GLY A 112 0.41 -12.85 -0.55
N ASP A 113 -0.69 -13.10 0.16
CA ASP A 113 -1.93 -13.52 -0.47
C ASP A 113 -2.52 -12.39 -1.33
N HIS A 114 -3.25 -12.75 -2.38
CA HIS A 114 -3.83 -11.79 -3.32
C HIS A 114 -4.94 -10.95 -2.67
N VAL A 115 -4.77 -9.62 -2.72
CA VAL A 115 -5.80 -8.64 -2.36
C VAL A 115 -6.68 -8.31 -3.57
N GLY A 116 -6.08 -8.26 -4.76
CA GLY A 116 -6.78 -7.99 -6.01
C GLY A 116 -5.85 -7.37 -7.06
N HIS A 117 -6.40 -7.10 -8.24
CA HIS A 117 -5.64 -6.46 -9.31
C HIS A 117 -5.62 -4.93 -9.16
N PRO A 118 -4.47 -4.26 -9.43
CA PRO A 118 -4.43 -2.81 -9.63
C PRO A 118 -5.40 -2.39 -10.74
N SER A 119 -6.09 -1.27 -10.55
CA SER A 119 -7.14 -0.80 -11.44
C SER A 119 -7.30 0.72 -11.34
N CYS A 120 -8.48 1.20 -11.75
CA CYS A 120 -8.91 2.59 -11.55
C CYS A 120 -10.28 2.66 -10.87
N GLU A 121 -10.74 1.56 -10.28
CA GLU A 121 -12.03 1.50 -9.63
C GLU A 121 -12.00 2.27 -8.30
N GLY A 122 -13.11 2.96 -7.98
CA GLY A 122 -13.22 3.78 -6.77
C GLY A 122 -12.37 5.06 -6.81
N GLY A 123 -12.81 6.08 -6.09
CA GLY A 123 -12.05 7.33 -5.95
C GLY A 123 -11.74 8.06 -7.26
N HIS A 124 -10.67 8.86 -7.25
CA HIS A 124 -10.14 9.57 -8.42
C HIS A 124 -8.71 9.11 -8.69
N THR A 125 -8.35 8.90 -9.95
CA THR A 125 -7.02 8.41 -10.35
C THR A 125 -6.66 8.87 -11.76
N THR A 126 -5.36 9.01 -12.02
CA THR A 126 -4.80 9.28 -13.35
C THR A 126 -4.37 8.00 -14.08
N GLY A 127 -4.29 6.85 -13.41
CA GLY A 127 -3.90 5.59 -14.02
C GLY A 127 -3.93 4.37 -13.09
N THR A 128 -3.57 3.21 -13.63
CA THR A 128 -3.63 1.94 -12.90
C THR A 128 -2.56 1.83 -11.82
N HIS A 129 -2.97 1.78 -10.57
CA HIS A 129 -2.08 1.60 -9.42
C HIS A 129 -2.83 1.00 -8.23
N ILE A 130 -2.10 0.70 -7.16
CA ILE A 130 -2.65 0.46 -5.83
C ILE A 130 -2.28 1.66 -4.97
N HIS A 131 -3.31 2.32 -4.46
CA HIS A 131 -3.17 3.37 -3.46
C HIS A 131 -3.26 2.75 -2.07
N MET A 132 -2.30 3.08 -1.21
CA MET A 132 -2.20 2.49 0.13
C MET A 132 -2.14 3.53 1.22
N ALA A 133 -2.97 3.35 2.23
CA ALA A 133 -2.93 4.12 3.47
C ALA A 133 -3.09 3.18 4.66
N ARG A 134 -2.99 3.72 5.88
CA ARG A 134 -3.24 2.94 7.10
C ARG A 134 -3.83 3.77 8.21
N ARG A 135 -4.57 3.08 9.07
CA ARG A 135 -5.14 3.66 10.28
C ARG A 135 -4.68 2.90 11.50
N TYR A 136 -4.71 3.60 12.63
CA TYR A 136 -4.69 2.97 13.94
C TYR A 136 -5.90 3.45 14.76
N ASN A 137 -6.74 2.53 15.21
CA ASN A 137 -8.00 2.84 15.89
C ASN A 137 -8.86 3.89 15.16
N GLY A 138 -8.98 3.75 13.84
CA GLY A 138 -9.77 4.64 12.98
C GLY A 138 -9.07 5.95 12.55
N GLU A 139 -7.93 6.30 13.12
CA GLU A 139 -7.19 7.52 12.78
C GLU A 139 -6.15 7.26 11.69
N TRP A 140 -6.14 8.07 10.63
CA TRP A 140 -5.11 8.02 9.58
C TRP A 140 -3.72 8.31 10.15
N ILE A 141 -2.75 7.44 9.85
CA ILE A 141 -1.36 7.64 10.25
C ILE A 141 -0.58 8.21 9.08
N LEU A 142 0.15 9.30 9.33
CA LEU A 142 1.00 9.95 8.31
C LEU A 142 1.98 8.95 7.67
N ALA A 143 2.23 9.15 6.38
CA ALA A 143 3.14 8.30 5.62
C ALA A 143 4.61 8.62 5.94
N ASP A 144 4.93 9.77 6.52
CA ASP A 144 6.25 10.12 7.02
C ASP A 144 6.12 10.83 8.39
N GLY A 145 7.24 10.95 9.11
CA GLY A 145 7.34 11.55 10.43
C GLY A 145 7.77 10.54 11.48
N VAL A 146 7.20 10.65 12.69
CA VAL A 146 7.60 9.83 13.85
C VAL A 146 7.24 8.35 13.70
N LEU A 147 6.25 8.05 12.86
CA LEU A 147 5.78 6.69 12.58
C LEU A 147 5.58 6.53 11.06
N PRO A 148 6.66 6.51 10.28
CA PRO A 148 6.62 6.58 8.81
C PRO A 148 6.13 5.27 8.20
N PHE A 149 5.61 5.32 6.99
CA PHE A 149 5.16 4.15 6.26
C PHE A 149 6.34 3.29 5.85
N THR A 150 6.44 2.10 6.46
CA THR A 150 7.51 1.14 6.19
C THR A 150 6.97 -0.10 5.48
N LEU A 151 7.50 -0.45 4.30
CA LEU A 151 7.09 -1.63 3.52
C LEU A 151 8.33 -2.37 3.00
N GLY A 152 8.53 -3.62 3.40
CA GLY A 152 9.72 -4.41 3.01
C GLY A 152 11.04 -3.73 3.37
N GLY A 153 11.05 -2.97 4.47
CA GLY A 153 12.17 -2.15 4.93
C GLY A 153 12.33 -0.79 4.23
N TRP A 154 11.52 -0.47 3.23
CA TRP A 154 11.47 0.85 2.61
C TRP A 154 10.68 1.82 3.48
N VAL A 155 11.30 2.93 3.87
CA VAL A 155 10.70 3.96 4.70
C VAL A 155 10.31 5.15 3.82
N ALA A 156 9.05 5.58 3.89
CA ALA A 156 8.56 6.72 3.14
C ALA A 156 8.94 8.06 3.78
N HIS A 157 9.26 9.03 2.92
CA HIS A 157 9.61 10.40 3.30
C HIS A 157 8.86 11.45 2.48
N PHE A 158 8.47 12.54 3.12
CA PHE A 158 7.77 13.66 2.50
C PHE A 158 8.63 14.33 1.42
N GLY A 159 7.98 14.68 0.31
CA GLY A 159 8.48 15.68 -0.62
C GLY A 159 8.03 17.09 -0.24
N ASP A 160 8.33 18.04 -1.13
CA ASP A 160 7.92 19.44 -1.02
C ASP A 160 6.44 19.69 -1.37
N ALA A 161 5.75 18.68 -1.92
CA ALA A 161 4.37 18.74 -2.38
C ALA A 161 3.71 17.34 -2.26
N PRO A 162 2.37 17.23 -2.28
CA PRO A 162 1.72 15.93 -2.30
C PRO A 162 2.16 15.12 -3.52
N TYR A 163 2.19 13.80 -3.39
CA TYR A 163 2.66 12.84 -4.40
C TYR A 163 4.16 12.90 -4.70
N ARG A 164 4.90 13.86 -4.11
CA ARG A 164 6.35 13.88 -4.13
C ARG A 164 6.89 13.29 -2.84
N GLY A 165 8.07 12.68 -2.94
CA GLY A 165 8.72 12.05 -1.80
C GLY A 165 9.65 10.94 -2.24
N THR A 166 10.24 10.28 -1.25
CA THR A 166 11.16 9.17 -1.47
C THR A 166 10.78 7.96 -0.62
N LEU A 167 11.27 6.80 -1.03
CA LEU A 167 11.41 5.64 -0.20
C LEU A 167 12.89 5.38 0.03
N GLU A 168 13.28 5.10 1.27
CA GLU A 168 14.67 4.82 1.64
C GLU A 168 14.83 3.45 2.28
N ARG A 169 15.85 2.69 1.85
CA ARG A 169 16.18 1.39 2.43
C ARG A 169 17.67 1.11 2.30
N TYR A 170 18.36 0.89 3.43
CA TYR A 170 19.80 0.56 3.45
C TYR A 170 20.68 1.51 2.61
N GLY A 171 20.37 2.81 2.62
CA GLY A 171 21.08 3.83 1.84
C GLY A 171 20.68 3.92 0.36
N GLN A 172 19.76 3.05 -0.11
CA GLN A 172 19.12 3.20 -1.41
C GLN A 172 17.96 4.19 -1.30
N VAL A 173 17.81 5.03 -2.33
CA VAL A 173 16.73 6.02 -2.43
C VAL A 173 15.96 5.75 -3.72
N VAL A 174 14.65 5.67 -3.60
CA VAL A 174 13.69 5.60 -4.72
C VAL A 174 12.87 6.88 -4.68
N THR A 175 12.74 7.58 -5.79
CA THR A 175 12.00 8.85 -5.86
C THR A 175 10.67 8.64 -6.57
N ALA A 176 9.59 9.16 -5.99
CA ALA A 176 8.26 9.04 -6.58
C ALA A 176 8.21 9.62 -7.99
N SER A 177 7.55 8.91 -8.91
CA SER A 177 7.32 9.37 -10.28
C SER A 177 6.00 8.84 -10.80
N GLU A 178 5.04 9.73 -11.04
CA GLU A 178 3.73 9.39 -11.61
C GLU A 178 3.86 8.71 -12.99
N GLN A 179 4.92 9.01 -13.74
CA GLN A 179 5.20 8.39 -15.04
C GLN A 179 5.94 7.05 -14.94
N GLY A 180 6.25 6.56 -13.72
CA GLY A 180 6.98 5.32 -13.52
C GLY A 180 8.43 5.35 -14.04
N ALA A 181 9.11 6.50 -13.89
CA ALA A 181 10.50 6.63 -14.32
C ALA A 181 11.43 5.61 -13.62
N SER A 182 12.58 5.31 -14.21
CA SER A 182 13.51 4.28 -13.67
C SER A 182 13.93 4.52 -12.22
N VAL A 183 13.96 5.78 -11.77
CA VAL A 183 14.29 6.19 -10.39
C VAL A 183 13.21 5.82 -9.37
N SER A 184 12.01 5.46 -9.82
CA SER A 184 10.89 5.06 -8.96
C SER A 184 10.75 3.53 -8.85
N LEU A 185 11.57 2.75 -9.55
CA LEU A 185 11.43 1.30 -9.60
C LEU A 185 11.91 0.62 -8.31
N ILE A 186 11.07 -0.27 -7.80
CA ILE A 186 11.34 -1.08 -6.61
C ILE A 186 11.29 -2.56 -7.00
N PRO A 187 12.43 -3.27 -6.98
CA PRO A 187 12.42 -4.72 -7.09
C PRO A 187 11.99 -5.35 -5.76
N ALA A 188 10.96 -6.20 -5.78
CA ALA A 188 10.68 -7.10 -4.68
C ALA A 188 11.78 -8.17 -4.62
N PRO A 189 12.18 -8.61 -3.41
CA PRO A 189 13.08 -9.74 -3.28
C PRO A 189 12.48 -10.97 -3.97
N PRO A 190 13.31 -11.89 -4.49
CA PRO A 190 12.81 -13.16 -5.02
C PRO A 190 12.07 -13.92 -3.91
N PRO A 191 11.14 -14.83 -4.27
CA PRO A 191 10.51 -15.69 -3.29
C PRO A 191 11.58 -16.45 -2.52
N THR A 192 11.50 -16.44 -1.19
CA THR A 192 12.37 -17.25 -0.35
C THR A 192 12.07 -18.72 -0.67
N THR A 193 13.00 -19.42 -1.32
CA THR A 193 12.94 -20.89 -1.35
C THR A 193 13.04 -21.38 0.09
N PRO A 194 12.14 -22.27 0.54
CA PRO A 194 12.35 -22.94 1.81
C PRO A 194 13.73 -23.60 1.74
N GLU A 195 14.63 -23.27 2.67
CA GLU A 195 15.81 -24.10 2.88
C GLU A 195 15.30 -25.53 3.09
N SER A 196 15.78 -26.44 2.25
CA SER A 196 15.46 -27.86 2.43
C SER A 196 15.97 -28.27 3.82
N PRO A 197 15.16 -29.00 4.60
CA PRO A 197 15.54 -29.43 5.94
C PRO A 197 16.80 -30.30 5.96
#